data_AF-A0A2E1S895-F1
#
_entry.id   AF-A0A2E1S895-F1
#
_cell.length_a   1.000
_cell.length_b   1.000
_cell.length_c   1.000
_cell.angle_alpha   90.00
_cell.angle_beta   90.00
_cell.angle_gamma   90.00
#
_symmetry.space_group_name_H-M   'P 1'
#
loop_
_entity.id
_entity.type
_entity.pdbx_description
1 polymer ?
#
loop_
_entity_poly.entity_id
_entity_poly.type
_entity_poly.pdbx_seq_one_letter_code
_entity_poly.pdbx_strand_id
1 'polypeptide(L)'
;MQKIQKYNKCKIINVGTGRSISINYLFKVMKEKLKSKSKFKKKRLDKFDPKKSSCNVKNLLIFLKLKKSFFTKLENGIEKTSNI
;
A
#
# COMPACT_ATOMS: atom_id res chain seq x y z
N MET A 1 -17.73 -10.72 32.12
CA MET A 1 -17.92 -11.05 30.68
C MET A 1 -16.96 -12.16 30.29
N GLN A 2 -17.47 -13.36 29.99
CA GLN A 2 -16.64 -14.41 29.37
C GLN A 2 -16.45 -14.09 27.89
N LYS A 3 -15.22 -14.21 27.37
CA LYS A 3 -14.94 -14.00 25.94
C LYS A 3 -15.64 -15.09 25.13
N ILE A 4 -16.40 -14.68 24.12
CA ILE A 4 -17.20 -15.55 23.22
C ILE A 4 -16.33 -16.57 22.44
N GLN A 5 -15.02 -16.33 22.32
CA GLN A 5 -14.11 -17.24 21.61
C GLN A 5 -12.95 -17.66 22.52
N LYS A 6 -12.82 -18.98 22.74
CA LYS A 6 -11.79 -19.61 23.58
C LYS A 6 -10.46 -19.87 22.82
N TYR A 7 -10.52 -19.94 21.48
CA TYR A 7 -9.37 -20.19 20.60
C TYR A 7 -9.45 -19.32 19.32
N ASN A 8 -8.36 -18.66 18.94
CA ASN A 8 -8.24 -17.96 17.66
C ASN A 8 -8.07 -18.98 16.52
N LYS A 9 -9.16 -19.30 15.80
CA LYS A 9 -9.13 -20.31 14.70
C LYS A 9 -8.31 -19.88 13.47
N CYS A 10 -8.08 -18.58 13.27
CA CYS A 10 -7.31 -18.07 12.13
C CYS A 10 -6.41 -16.89 12.56
N LYS A 11 -5.19 -16.86 12.03
CA LYS A 11 -4.26 -15.75 12.23
C LYS A 11 -4.58 -14.67 11.19
N ILE A 12 -5.09 -13.53 11.63
CA ILE A 12 -5.31 -12.36 10.77
C ILE A 12 -3.95 -11.70 10.53
N ILE A 13 -3.57 -11.51 9.28
CA ILE A 13 -2.29 -10.93 8.88
C ILE A 13 -2.55 -9.75 7.95
N ASN A 14 -1.99 -8.58 8.29
CA ASN A 14 -1.97 -7.44 7.39
C ASN A 14 -1.07 -7.73 6.18
N VAL A 15 -1.60 -7.54 4.98
CA VAL A 15 -0.83 -7.68 3.74
C VAL A 15 -0.46 -6.28 3.23
N GLY A 16 0.83 -6.03 3.05
CA GLY A 16 1.34 -4.75 2.58
C GLY A 16 2.85 -4.65 2.74
N THR A 17 3.40 -3.46 2.47
CA THR A 17 4.84 -3.20 2.53
C THR A 17 5.28 -2.48 3.80
N GLY A 18 4.32 -1.99 4.60
CA GLY A 18 4.56 -1.14 5.77
C GLY A 18 5.06 0.26 5.42
N ARG A 19 5.08 0.62 4.13
CA ARG A 19 5.39 1.96 3.64
C ARG A 19 4.09 2.67 3.26
N SER A 20 4.06 3.98 3.47
CA SER A 20 2.99 4.85 2.95
C SER A 20 3.57 5.77 1.90
N ILE A 21 2.85 5.92 0.80
CA ILE A 21 3.21 6.78 -0.32
C ILE A 21 2.17 7.89 -0.44
N SER A 22 2.61 9.13 -0.65
CA SER A 22 1.68 10.24 -0.87
C SER A 22 1.11 10.20 -2.28
N ILE A 23 -0.15 10.64 -2.45
CA ILE A 23 -0.79 10.75 -3.77
C ILE A 23 0.02 11.65 -4.71
N ASN A 24 0.65 12.71 -4.19
CA ASN A 24 1.51 13.60 -4.98
C ASN A 24 2.74 12.88 -5.54
N TYR A 25 3.40 12.06 -4.72
CA TYR A 25 4.56 11.29 -5.16
C TYR A 25 4.16 10.20 -6.17
N LEU A 26 3.07 9.48 -5.89
CA LEU A 26 2.52 8.49 -6.82
C LEU A 26 2.20 9.12 -8.18
N PHE A 27 1.53 10.28 -8.18
CA PHE A 27 1.23 11.03 -9.40
C PHE A 27 2.49 11.43 -10.17
N LYS A 28 3.53 11.90 -9.46
CA LYS A 28 4.82 12.25 -10.06
C LYS A 28 5.43 11.04 -10.78
N VAL A 29 5.58 9.91 -10.08
CA VAL A 29 6.17 8.68 -10.63
C VAL A 29 5.36 8.17 -11.83
N MET A 30 4.04 8.12 -11.73
CA MET A 30 3.18 7.69 -12.84
C MET A 30 3.30 8.62 -14.05
N LYS A 31 3.29 9.95 -13.85
CA LYS A 31 3.39 10.91 -14.95
C LYS A 31 4.73 10.77 -15.69
N GLU A 32 5.82 10.58 -14.95
CA GLU A 32 7.16 10.35 -15.50
C GLU A 32 7.22 9.04 -16.31
N LYS A 33 6.75 7.92 -15.73
CA LYS A 33 6.79 6.60 -16.38
C LYS A 33 5.88 6.48 -17.59
N LEU A 34 4.66 6.99 -17.51
CA LEU A 34 3.66 6.91 -18.59
C LEU A 34 3.86 7.97 -19.68
N LYS A 35 4.82 8.91 -19.51
CA LYS A 35 5.01 10.10 -20.37
C LYS A 35 3.70 10.85 -20.66
N SER A 36 2.81 10.87 -19.66
CA SER A 36 1.44 11.34 -19.84
C SER A 36 1.36 12.87 -19.96
N LYS A 37 0.62 13.35 -20.96
CA LYS A 37 0.27 14.78 -21.13
C LYS A 37 -1.02 15.18 -20.40
N SER A 38 -1.55 14.33 -19.54
CA SER A 38 -2.81 14.57 -18.82
C SER A 38 -2.75 15.85 -17.99
N LYS A 39 -3.85 16.62 -18.02
CA LYS A 39 -4.03 17.83 -17.23
C LYS A 39 -4.24 17.47 -15.75
N PHE A 40 -3.60 18.22 -14.86
CA PHE A 40 -3.75 18.05 -13.43
C PHE A 40 -5.03 18.73 -12.93
N LYS A 41 -5.86 18.01 -12.15
CA LYS A 41 -7.09 18.52 -11.55
C LYS A 41 -7.13 18.17 -10.07
N LYS A 42 -7.37 19.19 -9.21
CA LYS A 42 -7.59 19.01 -7.78
C LYS A 42 -9.09 18.99 -7.48
N LYS A 43 -9.48 18.20 -6.48
CA LYS A 43 -10.82 18.21 -5.87
C LYS A 43 -10.66 18.34 -4.35
N ARG A 44 -11.72 18.78 -3.67
CA ARG A 44 -11.76 18.80 -2.21
C ARG A 44 -11.75 17.36 -1.69
N LEU A 45 -11.00 17.11 -0.62
CA LEU A 45 -10.98 15.82 0.07
C LEU A 45 -12.31 15.60 0.79
N ASP A 46 -12.80 14.37 0.81
CA ASP A 46 -14.01 14.04 1.55
C ASP A 46 -13.78 14.23 3.06
N LYS A 47 -14.84 14.65 3.77
CA LYS A 47 -14.77 15.07 5.19
C LYS A 47 -14.15 14.00 6.10
N PHE A 48 -14.36 12.72 5.78
CA PHE A 48 -13.94 11.59 6.59
C PHE A 48 -12.84 10.74 5.95
N ASP A 49 -12.23 11.21 4.86
CA ASP A 49 -11.14 10.48 4.24
C ASP A 49 -9.88 10.59 5.12
N PRO A 50 -9.29 9.47 5.56
CA PRO A 50 -8.10 9.51 6.39
C PRO A 50 -6.92 10.14 5.63
N LYS A 51 -6.20 11.05 6.30
CA LYS A 51 -4.97 11.65 5.77
C LYS A 51 -3.90 10.61 5.40
N LYS A 52 -3.92 9.43 6.02
CA LYS A 52 -2.94 8.36 5.82
C LYS A 52 -3.57 7.00 6.11
N SER A 53 -3.23 6.02 5.27
CA SER A 53 -3.40 4.59 5.54
C SER A 53 -2.03 3.91 5.60
N SER A 54 -1.79 3.08 6.62
CA SER A 54 -0.55 2.33 6.81
C SER A 54 -0.81 1.07 7.63
N CYS A 55 0.03 0.05 7.46
CA CYS A 55 -0.13 -1.22 8.16
C CYS A 55 1.19 -1.69 8.80
N ASN A 56 1.08 -2.44 9.91
CA ASN A 56 2.21 -3.16 10.50
C ASN A 56 2.35 -4.53 9.82
N VAL A 57 3.50 -4.79 9.21
CA VAL A 57 3.78 -6.00 8.40
C VAL A 57 4.68 -7.01 9.10
N LYS A 58 5.02 -6.81 10.39
CA LYS A 58 5.91 -7.72 11.14
C LYS A 58 5.42 -9.17 11.08
N ASN A 59 4.12 -9.38 11.28
CA ASN A 59 3.51 -10.71 11.23
C ASN A 59 3.61 -11.36 9.86
N LEU A 60 3.46 -10.57 8.78
CA LEU A 60 3.61 -11.05 7.40
C LEU A 60 5.05 -11.50 7.11
N LEU A 61 6.03 -10.68 7.49
CA LEU A 61 7.45 -10.98 7.26
C LEU A 61 7.89 -12.24 8.00
N ILE A 62 7.45 -12.41 9.26
CA ILE A 62 7.75 -13.62 10.04
C ILE A 62 7.04 -14.83 9.44
N PHE A 63 5.76 -14.70 9.11
CA PHE A 63 4.94 -15.81 8.61
C PHE A 63 5.46 -16.35 7.26
N LEU A 64 5.83 -15.47 6.34
CA LEU A 64 6.32 -15.84 5.01
C LEU A 64 7.86 -15.94 4.93
N LYS A 65 8.58 -15.72 6.03
CA LYS A 65 10.05 -15.67 6.09
C LYS A 65 10.67 -14.68 5.07
N LEU A 66 10.04 -13.51 4.91
CA LEU A 66 10.46 -12.49 3.94
C LEU A 66 11.33 -11.40 4.58
N LYS A 67 12.23 -10.83 3.78
CA LYS A 67 12.96 -9.59 4.12
C LYS A 67 12.20 -8.37 3.59
N LYS A 68 12.38 -7.20 4.21
CA LYS A 68 11.77 -5.94 3.73
C LYS A 68 12.17 -5.57 2.29
N SER A 69 13.33 -6.03 1.83
CA SER A 69 13.84 -5.83 0.47
C SER A 69 13.17 -6.73 -0.59
N PHE A 70 12.35 -7.70 -0.17
CA PHE A 70 11.64 -8.61 -1.09
C PHE A 70 10.61 -7.89 -1.95
N PHE A 71 9.99 -6.84 -1.41
CA PHE A 71 8.90 -6.16 -2.09
C PHE A 71 9.39 -5.40 -3.33
N THR A 72 8.61 -5.48 -4.41
CA THR A 72 8.85 -4.70 -5.63
C THR A 72 8.77 -3.20 -5.32
N LYS A 73 9.75 -2.43 -5.83
CA LYS A 73 9.73 -0.96 -5.74
C LYS A 73 8.52 -0.40 -6.48
N LEU A 74 7.97 0.73 -6.03
CA LEU A 74 6.74 1.30 -6.59
C LEU A 74 6.88 1.57 -8.09
N GLU A 75 8.01 2.14 -8.50
CA GLU A 75 8.35 2.49 -9.87
C GLU A 75 8.32 1.25 -10.77
N ASN A 76 8.98 0.17 -10.34
CA ASN A 76 9.00 -1.10 -11.07
C ASN A 76 7.61 -1.75 -11.12
N GLY A 77 6.82 -1.60 -10.05
CA GLY A 77 5.45 -2.10 -10.01
C GLY A 77 4.53 -1.39 -10.99
N ILE A 78 4.64 -0.06 -11.09
CA ILE A 78 3.90 0.76 -12.05
C ILE A 78 4.25 0.36 -13.50
N GLU A 79 5.53 0.17 -13.78
CA GLU A 79 6.05 -0.26 -15.09
C GLU A 79 5.42 -1.61 -15.50
N LYS A 80 5.55 -2.62 -14.64
CA LYS A 80 4.93 -3.95 -14.84
C LYS A 80 3.41 -3.90 -15.00
N THR A 81 2.72 -3.05 -14.24
CA THR A 81 1.24 -2.95 -14.29
C THR A 81 0.76 -2.26 -15.55
N SER A 82 1.56 -1.34 -16.09
CA SER A 82 1.19 -0.52 -17.24
C SER A 82 1.64 -1.14 -18.57
N ASN A 83 2.36 -2.28 -18.54
CA ASN A 83 3.01 -2.90 -19.70
C ASN A 83 3.91 -1.91 -20.48
N ILE A 84 4.61 -1.04 -19.75
CA ILE A 84 5.63 -0.11 -20.28
C ILE A 84 7.01 -0.61 -19.90
#